data_AF-A0AAJ2LR36-F1
#
_entry.id   AF-A0AAJ2LR36-F1
#
_cell.length_a   1.000
_cell.length_b   1.000
_cell.length_c   1.000
_cell.angle_alpha   90.00
_cell.angle_beta   90.00
_cell.angle_gamma   90.00
#
_symmetry.space_group_name_H-M   'P 1'
#
loop_
_entity.id
_entity.type
_entity.pdbx_description
1 polymer ?
#
loop_
_entity_poly.entity_id
_entity_poly.type
_entity_poly.pdbx_seq_one_letter_code
_entity_poly.pdbx_strand_id
1 'polypeptide(L)' 'LYALAREQNYQASSVLIAPAGKDASLTAAIAQARQDGFVVIQLLDGQPSHERATHQLMFDADQWQRIKL' A
#
# COMPACT_ATOMS: atom_id res chain seq x y z
N LEU A 1 33.50 9.98 2.67
CA LEU A 1 32.52 9.37 1.75
C LEU A 1 31.14 9.36 2.40
N TYR A 2 30.49 10.53 2.46
CA TYR A 2 29.16 10.72 3.06
C TYR A 2 28.12 11.12 1.99
N ALA A 3 28.23 10.53 0.79
CA ALA A 3 27.46 10.90 -0.40
C ALA A 3 26.43 9.83 -0.81
N LEU A 4 25.95 9.01 0.14
CA LEU A 4 24.84 8.08 -0.09
C LEU A 4 23.57 8.47 0.69
N ALA A 5 23.66 9.44 1.60
CA ALA A 5 22.56 9.79 2.50
C ALA A 5 21.62 10.90 1.96
N ARG A 6 21.93 11.53 0.81
CA ARG A 6 21.25 12.75 0.36
C ARG A 6 20.24 12.57 -0.78
N GLU A 7 20.28 11.45 -1.50
CA GLU A 7 19.43 11.26 -2.69
C GLU A 7 18.25 10.31 -2.48
N GLN A 8 18.18 9.62 -1.35
CA GLN A 8 16.94 9.01 -0.93
C GLN A 8 16.11 10.11 -0.28
N ASN A 9 15.45 10.88 -1.14
CA ASN A 9 14.18 11.53 -0.84
C ASN A 9 13.28 10.48 -0.19
N TYR A 10 13.43 10.28 1.11
CA TYR A 10 12.49 9.57 1.96
C TYR A 10 11.27 10.50 2.08
N GLN A 11 10.61 10.74 0.94
CA GLN A 11 9.22 11.16 0.93
C GLN A 11 8.52 10.07 1.73
N ALA A 12 7.90 10.44 2.84
CA ALA A 12 7.22 9.52 3.74
C ALA A 12 6.38 8.57 2.88
N SER A 13 6.86 7.34 2.70
CA SER A 13 6.25 6.42 1.76
C SER A 13 4.83 6.20 2.24
N SER A 14 3.86 6.60 1.43
CA SER A 14 2.46 6.43 1.81
C SER A 14 2.21 4.93 1.88
N VAL A 15 1.92 4.45 3.09
CA VAL A 15 1.72 3.03 3.35
C VAL A 15 0.26 2.71 3.06
N LEU A 16 0.05 1.79 2.14
CA LEU A 16 -1.27 1.36 1.73
C LEU A 16 -1.49 -0.08 2.17
N ILE A 17 -2.52 -0.32 2.98
CA ILE A 17 -2.87 -1.68 3.41
C ILE A 17 -3.81 -2.32 2.40
N ALA A 18 -3.50 -3.55 2.01
CA ALA A 18 -4.35 -4.38 1.17
C ALA A 18 -4.94 -5.53 1.99
N PRO A 19 -6.21 -5.93 1.77
CA PRO A 19 -6.78 -7.08 2.46
C PRO A 19 -6.08 -8.38 2.07
N ALA A 20 -6.21 -9.38 2.93
CA ALA A 20 -5.74 -10.73 2.63
C ALA A 20 -6.50 -11.28 1.41
N GLY A 21 -5.78 -11.65 0.36
CA GLY A 21 -6.38 -12.21 -0.84
C GLY A 21 -5.37 -12.47 -1.94
N LYS A 22 -5.77 -13.23 -2.96
CA LYS A 22 -4.96 -13.49 -4.17
C LYS A 22 -5.73 -13.20 -5.45
N ASP A 23 -6.84 -12.46 -5.34
CA ASP A 23 -7.65 -12.09 -6.50
C ASP A 23 -6.80 -11.36 -7.54
N ALA A 24 -7.06 -11.66 -8.82
CA ALA A 24 -6.33 -11.04 -9.91
C ALA A 24 -6.55 -9.51 -9.93
N SER A 25 -7.77 -9.07 -9.61
CA SER A 25 -8.12 -7.65 -9.48
C SER A 25 -7.39 -6.98 -8.31
N LEU A 26 -7.27 -7.67 -7.17
CA LEU A 26 -6.54 -7.18 -6.00
C LEU A 26 -5.05 -7.06 -6.32
N THR A 27 -4.48 -8.09 -6.95
CA THR A 27 -3.06 -8.10 -7.34
C THR A 27 -2.75 -6.98 -8.32
N ALA A 28 -3.65 -6.70 -9.27
CA ALA A 28 -3.53 -5.57 -10.18
C ALA A 28 -3.58 -4.22 -9.44
N ALA A 29 -4.50 -4.05 -8.49
CA ALA A 29 -4.60 -2.83 -7.68
C ALA A 29 -3.36 -2.63 -6.78
N ILE A 30 -2.82 -3.71 -6.21
CA ILE A 30 -1.56 -3.70 -5.45
C ILE A 30 -0.39 -3.29 -6.35
N ALA A 31 -0.29 -3.87 -7.55
CA ALA A 31 0.76 -3.55 -8.50
C ALA A 31 0.70 -2.08 -8.92
N GLN A 32 -0.49 -1.55 -9.18
CA GLN A 32 -0.70 -0.14 -9.52
C GLN A 32 -0.31 0.78 -8.35
N ALA A 33 -0.73 0.46 -7.12
CA ALA A 33 -0.34 1.23 -5.94
C ALA A 33 1.19 1.25 -5.71
N ARG A 34 1.89 0.16 -6.01
CA ARG A 34 3.37 0.12 -5.97
C ARG A 34 4.00 1.01 -7.05
N GLN A 35 3.43 1.05 -8.25
CA GLN A 35 3.89 1.93 -9.33
C GLN A 35 3.67 3.42 -8.99
N ASP A 36 2.59 3.74 -8.29
CA ASP A 36 2.32 5.08 -7.74
C ASP A 36 3.27 5.47 -6.58
N GLY A 37 4.16 4.57 -6.14
CA GLY A 37 5.13 4.83 -5.08
C GLY A 37 4.64 4.52 -3.66
N PHE A 38 3.51 3.83 -3.52
CA PHE A 38 3.01 3.40 -2.21
C PHE A 38 3.71 2.12 -1.74
N VAL A 39 3.95 2.05 -0.43
CA VAL A 39 4.38 0.80 0.22
C VAL A 39 3.14 -0.01 0.54
N VAL A 40 2.91 -1.07 -0.24
CA VAL A 40 1.72 -1.90 -0.09
C VAL A 40 1.98 -3.03 0.91
N ILE A 41 1.27 -3.01 2.03
CA ILE A 41 1.30 -4.06 3.06
C ILE A 41 0.03 -4.88 2.93
N GLN A 42 0.17 -6.14 2.51
CA GLN A 42 -0.96 -7.06 2.51
C GLN A 42 -1.15 -7.61 3.91
N LEU A 43 -2.35 -7.45 4.47
CA LEU A 43 -2.70 -8.00 5.76
C LEU A 43 -2.78 -9.53 5.67
N LEU A 44 -2.34 -10.19 6.75
CA LEU A 44 -2.60 -11.60 6.98
C LEU A 44 -3.90 -11.71 7.78
N ASP A 45 -4.63 -12.80 7.58
CA ASP A 45 -5.92 -13.06 8.20
C ASP A 45 -5.87 -12.82 9.73
N GLY A 46 -6.81 -12.02 10.25
CA GLY A 46 -6.94 -11.74 11.68
C GLY A 46 -6.06 -10.61 12.27
N GLN A 47 -5.28 -9.86 11.47
CA GLN A 47 -4.57 -8.68 11.98
C GLN A 47 -5.26 -7.36 11.63
N PRO A 48 -5.58 -6.50 12.63
CA PRO A 48 -6.03 -5.14 12.36
C PRO A 48 -4.90 -4.33 11.73
N SER A 49 -5.31 -3.31 10.96
CA SER A 49 -4.46 -2.37 10.22
C SER A 49 -3.13 -2.03 10.90
N HIS A 50 -2.04 -2.02 10.13
CA HIS A 50 -0.75 -1.49 10.60
C HIS A 50 -0.89 -0.02 11.02
N GLU A 51 -0.36 0.35 12.19
CA GLU A 51 -0.41 1.72 12.74
C GLU A 51 0.20 2.80 11.84
N ARG A 52 0.99 2.40 10.84
CA ARG A 52 1.62 3.31 9.87
C ARG A 52 0.86 3.41 8.56
N ALA A 53 -0.26 2.70 8.41
CA ALA A 53 -1.09 2.73 7.22
C ALA A 53 -1.72 4.13 7.07
N THR A 54 -1.45 4.79 5.95
CA THR A 54 -2.09 6.06 5.60
C THR A 54 -3.24 5.86 4.63
N HIS A 55 -3.26 4.74 3.93
CA HIS A 55 -4.29 4.39 2.97
C HIS A 55 -4.68 2.91 3.11
N GLN A 56 -5.88 2.57 2.67
CA GLN A 56 -6.40 1.21 2.60
C GLN A 56 -7.02 0.94 1.23
N LEU A 57 -6.77 -0.25 0.71
CA LEU A 57 -7.52 -0.81 -0.41
C LEU A 57 -8.82 -1.41 0.14
N MET A 58 -9.93 -0.88 -0.35
CA MET A 58 -11.26 -1.40 -0.08
C MET A 58 -11.91 -1.79 -1.39
N PHE A 59 -12.53 -2.96 -1.42
CA PHE A 59 -13.30 -3.40 -2.57
C PHE A 59 -14.72 -2.83 -2.42
N ASP A 60 -15.09 -1.88 -3.28
CA ASP A 60 -16.38 -1.21 -3.29
C ASP A 60 -16.91 -1.10 -4.73
N ALA A 61 -18.20 -1.36 -4.92
CA ALA A 61 -18.87 -1.28 -6.23
C ALA A 61 -18.11 -1.99 -7.37
N ASP A 62 -17.70 -3.25 -7.16
CA ASP A 62 -16.92 -4.08 -8.11
C ASP A 62 -15.52 -3.54 -8.45
N GLN A 63 -15.03 -2.55 -7.73
CA GLN A 63 -13.72 -1.93 -7.98
C GLN A 63 -12.88 -1.81 -6.71
N TRP A 64 -11.57 -1.88 -6.88
CA TRP A 64 -10.61 -1.62 -5.81
C TRP A 64 -10.41 -0.11 -5.67
N GLN A 65 -10.89 0.45 -4.56
CA GLN A 65 -10.74 1.86 -4.23
C GLN A 65 -9.68 2.08 -3.17
N ARG A 66 -8.94 3.18 -3.31
CA ARG A 66 -7.93 3.63 -2.34
C ARG A 66 -8.58 4.63 -1.41
N ILE A 67 -8.76 4.25 -0.15
CA ILE A 67 -9.35 5.10 0.89
C ILE A 67 -8.21 5.61 1.78
N LYS A 68 -8.22 6.89 2.09
CA LYS A 68 -7.29 7.48 3.06
C LYS A 68 -7.83 7.25 4.47
N LEU A 69 -6.98 6.73 5.37
CA LEU A 69 -7.30 6.49 6.78
C LEU A 69 -7.23 7.79 7.59
#